data_AF-A0A2Z7D9P0-F1
#
_entry.id   AF-A0A2Z7D9P0-F1
#
_cell.length_a   1.000
_cell.length_b   1.000
_cell.length_c   1.000
_cell.angle_alpha   90.00
_cell.angle_beta   90.00
_cell.angle_gamma   90.00
#
_symmetry.space_group_name_H-M   'P 1'
#
loop_
_entity.id
_entity.type
_entity.pdbx_description
1 polymer ?
#
loop_
_entity_poly.entity_id
_entity_poly.type
_entity_poly.pdbx_seq_one_letter_code
_entity_poly.pdbx_strand_id
1 'polypeptide(L)' 'MISFMCLKCEPDPSFLLRTDEVELDRTLRCSEYPMRILDRKEKQLKNKTIPWVLVQCSWCGRE' A
#
# COMPACT_ATOMS: atom_id res chain seq x y z
N MET A 1 -35.44 8.14 1.25
CA MET A 1 -34.32 9.10 1.30
C MET A 1 -33.36 8.62 2.37
N ILE A 2 -32.24 7.99 1.98
CA ILE A 2 -31.20 7.59 2.93
C ILE A 2 -30.14 8.70 2.89
N SER A 3 -30.05 9.43 4.00
CA SER A 3 -29.01 10.43 4.24
C SER A 3 -27.68 9.71 4.49
N PHE A 4 -26.67 9.98 3.65
CA PHE A 4 -25.29 9.58 3.93
C PHE A 4 -24.71 10.56 4.95
N MET A 5 -24.62 10.14 6.21
CA MET A 5 -23.81 10.84 7.20
C MET A 5 -22.34 10.44 7.00
N CYS A 6 -21.55 11.34 6.41
CA CYS A 6 -20.11 11.21 6.41
C CYS A 6 -19.63 11.44 7.84
N LEU A 7 -19.21 10.38 8.55
CA LEU A 7 -18.47 10.55 9.79
C LEU A 7 -17.19 11.31 9.44
N LYS A 8 -17.08 12.55 9.93
CA LYS A 8 -15.79 13.23 9.97
C LYS A 8 -14.92 12.40 10.90
N CYS A 9 -13.95 11.69 10.36
CA CYS A 9 -12.91 11.08 11.18
C CYS A 9 -12.17 12.23 11.86
N GLU A 10 -12.42 12.42 13.14
CA GLU A 10 -11.62 13.31 13.98
C GLU A 10 -10.23 12.67 14.07
N PRO A 11 -9.17 13.32 13.54
CA PRO A 11 -7.85 12.72 13.57
C PRO A 11 -7.40 12.67 15.02
N ASP A 12 -7.49 11.48 15.63
CA ASP A 12 -6.89 11.24 16.94
C ASP A 12 -5.39 11.56 16.82
N PRO A 13 -4.83 12.39 17.70
CA PRO A 13 -3.43 12.78 17.64
C PRO A 13 -2.47 11.59 17.77
N SER A 14 -2.92 10.41 18.20
CA SER A 14 -2.17 9.15 18.12
C SER A 14 -1.97 8.62 16.69
N PHE A 15 -2.79 9.03 15.72
CA PHE A 15 -2.62 8.73 14.29
C PHE A 15 -1.68 9.70 13.58
N LEU A 16 -1.20 10.75 14.25
CA LEU A 16 -0.22 11.67 13.68
C LEU A 16 1.16 11.00 13.70
N LEU A 17 1.51 10.37 12.59
CA LEU A 17 2.90 10.01 12.31
C LEU A 17 3.71 11.31 12.29
N ARG A 18 4.71 11.41 13.18
CA ARG A 18 5.67 12.51 13.12
C ARG A 18 6.48 12.34 11.84
N THR A 19 6.27 13.22 10.88
CA THR A 19 7.10 13.30 9.70
C THR A 19 8.32 14.15 10.04
N ASP A 20 9.47 13.52 10.24
CA ASP A 20 10.72 14.27 10.30
C ASP A 20 11.02 14.81 8.90
N GLU A 21 11.42 16.09 8.82
CA GLU A 21 11.88 16.68 7.56
C GLU A 21 13.18 16.00 7.13
N VAL A 22 13.11 15.20 6.07
CA VAL A 22 14.28 14.56 5.46
C VAL A 22 14.65 15.29 4.17
N GLU A 23 15.92 15.66 4.02
CA GLU A 23 16.40 16.23 2.76
C GLU A 23 16.46 15.12 1.70
N LEU A 24 15.52 15.16 0.75
CA LEU A 24 15.50 14.25 -0.38
C LEU A 24 16.45 14.77 -1.47
N ASP A 25 17.56 14.06 -1.69
CA ASP A 25 18.43 14.30 -2.83
C ASP A 25 17.66 14.03 -4.15
N ARG A 26 17.68 15.00 -5.06
CA ARG A 26 16.97 14.98 -6.35
C ARG A 26 17.54 13.95 -7.32
N THR A 27 18.71 13.39 -7.04
CA THR A 27 19.32 12.31 -7.81
C THR A 27 18.82 10.93 -7.38
N LEU A 28 18.11 10.84 -6.24
CA LEU A 28 17.56 9.59 -5.74
C LEU A 28 16.50 9.06 -6.70
N ARG A 29 16.71 7.83 -7.16
CA ARG A 29 15.74 7.09 -7.95
C ARG A 29 15.15 5.99 -7.08
N CYS A 30 13.91 6.17 -6.64
CA CYS A 30 13.18 5.06 -6.01
C CYS A 30 12.76 4.07 -7.09
N SER A 31 13.46 2.94 -7.17
CA SER A 31 13.13 1.85 -8.09
C SER A 31 12.35 0.78 -7.31
N GLU A 32 11.07 1.02 -7.07
CA GLU A 32 10.18 0.03 -6.48
C GLU A 32 9.55 -0.82 -7.57
N TYR A 33 10.18 -1.97 -7.82
CA TYR A 33 9.60 -3.01 -8.64
C TYR A 33 9.52 -4.29 -7.80
N PRO A 34 8.44 -5.09 -7.95
CA PRO A 34 8.50 -6.47 -7.52
C PRO A 34 9.65 -7.13 -8.27
N MET A 35 10.73 -7.46 -7.57
CA MET A 35 11.95 -8.00 -8.19
C MET A 35 11.67 -9.32 -8.90
N ARG A 36 10.69 -10.08 -8.38
CA ARG A 36 10.29 -11.38 -8.90
C ARG A 36 8.89 -11.74 -8.42
N ILE A 37 8.06 -12.31 -9.30
CA ILE A 37 6.85 -13.01 -8.90
C ILE A 37 7.24 -14.37 -8.31
N LEU A 38 6.87 -14.63 -7.07
CA LEU A 38 7.19 -15.87 -6.35
C LEU A 38 6.12 -16.94 -6.54
N ASP A 39 4.85 -16.53 -6.56
CA ASP A 39 3.71 -17.43 -6.71
C ASP A 39 2.57 -16.70 -7.41
N ARG A 40 1.72 -17.45 -8.10
CA ARG A 40 0.52 -16.94 -8.75
C ARG A 40 -0.63 -17.92 -8.55
N LYS A 41 -1.73 -17.42 -8.02
CA LYS A 41 -2.98 -18.15 -7.82
C LYS A 41 -4.12 -17.36 -8.43
N GLU A 42 -5.13 -18.03 -8.95
CA GLU A 42 -6.33 -17.36 -9.43
C GLU A 42 -7.37 -17.29 -8.29
N LYS A 43 -7.93 -16.11 -8.04
CA LYS A 43 -9.04 -15.92 -7.10
C LYS A 43 -10.32 -15.63 -7.85
N GLN A 44 -11.36 -16.39 -7.50
CA GLN A 44 -12.72 -16.08 -7.94
C GLN A 44 -13.33 -15.01 -7.05
N LEU A 45 -13.72 -13.91 -7.67
CA LEU A 45 -14.65 -12.92 -7.11
C LEU A 45 -16.06 -13.20 -7.64
N LYS A 46 -17.07 -12.49 -7.13
CA LYS A 46 -18.47 -12.72 -7.50
C LYS A 46 -18.72 -12.81 -9.00
N ASN A 47 -18.05 -11.96 -9.79
CA ASN A 47 -18.29 -11.84 -11.23
C ASN A 47 -17.02 -11.97 -12.09
N LYS A 48 -15.85 -12.25 -11.49
CA LYS A 48 -14.58 -12.31 -12.23
C LYS A 48 -13.51 -13.12 -11.52
N THR A 49 -12.65 -13.75 -12.32
CA THR A 49 -11.39 -14.33 -11.86
C THR A 49 -10.31 -13.26 -11.90
N ILE A 50 -9.52 -13.12 -10.83
CA ILE A 50 -8.35 -12.25 -10.79
C ILE A 50 -7.09 -13.04 -10.43
N PRO A 51 -5.93 -12.72 -11.02
CA PRO A 51 -4.66 -13.27 -10.57
C PRO A 51 -4.27 -12.63 -9.24
N TRP A 52 -4.08 -13.46 -8.22
CA TRP A 52 -3.43 -13.13 -6.97
C TRP A 52 -1.97 -13.53 -7.06
N VAL A 53 -1.08 -12.55 -6.94
CA VAL A 53 0.35 -12.73 -7.21
C VAL A 53 1.13 -12.43 -5.94
N LEU A 54 1.95 -13.39 -5.49
CA LEU A 54 2.94 -13.15 -4.45
C LEU A 54 4.19 -12.59 -5.11
N VAL A 55 4.71 -11.47 -4.60
CA VAL A 55 5.88 -10.80 -5.16
C VAL A 55 6.99 -10.67 -4.12
N GLN A 56 8.22 -10.87 -4.57
CA GLN A 56 9.41 -10.53 -3.82
C GLN A 56 9.64 -9.02 -3.94
N CYS A 57 9.43 -8.30 -2.86
CA CYS A 57 9.75 -6.88 -2.76
C CYS A 57 11.11 -6.73 -2.06
N SER A 58 11.99 -5.86 -2.56
CA SER A 58 13.30 -5.57 -1.94
C SER A 58 13.20 -4.86 -0.59
N TRP A 59 12.03 -4.31 -0.27
CA TRP A 59 11.77 -3.56 0.95
C TRP A 59 11.03 -4.33 2.02
N CYS A 60 10.20 -5.31 1.65
CA CYS A 60 9.36 -6.05 2.60
C CYS A 60 10.20 -7.18 3.23
N GLY A 61 10.81 -6.91 4.39
CA GLY A 61 11.70 -7.85 5.11
C GLY A 61 13.03 -7.29 5.59
N ARG A 62 13.26 -5.96 5.54
CA ARG A 62 14.32 -5.32 6.32
C ARG A 62 13.79 -5.08 7.74
N GLU A 63 14.37 -5.78 8.72
CA GLU A 63 14.28 -5.43 10.15
C GLU A 63 15.06 -4.14 10.45
#